data_AF-A0A1C5H930-F1
#
_entry.id   AF-A0A1C5H930-F1
#
_cell.length_a   1.000
_cell.length_b   1.000
_cell.length_c   1.000
_cell.angle_alpha   90.00
_cell.angle_beta   90.00
_cell.angle_gamma   90.00
#
_symmetry.space_group_name_H-M   'P 1'
#
loop_
_entity.id
_entity.type
_entity.pdbx_description
1 polymer ?
#
loop_
_entity_poly.entity_id
_entity_poly.type
_entity_poly.pdbx_seq_one_letter_code
_entity_poly.pdbx_strand_id
1 'polypeptide(L)'
;MAVLGGFALLLAGCEGSTAHDGDNPQPVSPAWQELTLPAPPGPPGRLLLRDAVACAGRWYVVGGVADAAGATRPAAWTSGDGTSWSAVPIAADSFYGKQNVLYAVGCRDGVAAVVGAKVGGAHGYPRVSTWRQRDDGALVEVAASFETYGGPTAINVARLAGGPAGWLIVGNRSSGAAAWVSPDAADFVLIEGAPELASDTRGVSWAFDAVAGAGGWLAVGGVLPAGRIDRDPAVWTSADGRSWRRTTLPGSADHEELQRVVLAGDTAVAVGLRGRTFGTWRQSPGGDWVAAGGFGALGAGGVPSVSSLGAAGGRLVAAVSDGARHSLWTSSDLGGSWHEVVPATGLPAGADRDVSVLAVGERWWLAVDDGSRSGFWWAPAGPAPG
;
A
#
# COMPACT_ATOMS: atom_id res chain seq x y z
N MET A 1 -39.99 -66.32 5.43
CA MET A 1 -39.17 -65.24 6.02
C MET A 1 -37.71 -65.61 5.81
N ALA A 2 -37.15 -65.22 4.66
CA ALA A 2 -35.74 -65.39 4.34
C ALA A 2 -35.33 -64.12 3.56
N VAL A 3 -34.41 -63.37 4.13
CA VAL A 3 -33.90 -62.09 3.63
C VAL A 3 -32.78 -62.38 2.65
N LEU A 4 -32.93 -61.93 1.39
CA LEU A 4 -31.89 -61.92 0.38
C LEU A 4 -31.35 -60.48 0.26
N GLY A 5 -30.10 -60.31 0.64
CA GLY A 5 -29.39 -59.04 0.57
C GLY A 5 -28.96 -58.72 -0.87
N GLY A 6 -29.31 -57.53 -1.34
CA GLY A 6 -28.78 -56.92 -2.56
C GLY A 6 -27.79 -55.82 -2.20
N PHE A 7 -26.52 -56.03 -2.55
CA PHE A 7 -25.49 -55.00 -2.50
C PHE A 7 -25.71 -54.02 -3.67
N ALA A 8 -26.03 -52.77 -3.38
CA ALA A 8 -26.01 -51.68 -4.36
C ALA A 8 -24.62 -51.03 -4.35
N LEU A 9 -23.85 -51.25 -5.42
CA LEU A 9 -22.63 -50.50 -5.71
C LEU A 9 -23.01 -49.14 -6.31
N LEU A 10 -22.89 -48.08 -5.51
CA LEU A 10 -22.93 -46.70 -6.00
C LEU A 10 -21.54 -46.33 -6.52
N LEU A 11 -21.39 -46.30 -7.84
CA LEU A 11 -20.22 -45.73 -8.51
C LEU A 11 -20.29 -44.20 -8.37
N ALA A 12 -19.58 -43.64 -7.41
CA ALA A 12 -19.29 -42.22 -7.37
C ALA A 12 -18.22 -41.92 -8.42
N GLY A 13 -18.64 -41.36 -9.56
CA GLY A 13 -17.73 -40.80 -10.55
C GLY A 13 -17.14 -39.51 -9.99
N CYS A 14 -15.86 -39.54 -9.61
CA CYS A 14 -15.07 -38.32 -9.45
C CYS A 14 -14.82 -37.74 -10.85
N GLU A 15 -15.52 -36.68 -11.22
CA GLU A 15 -15.07 -35.80 -12.30
C GLU A 15 -13.81 -35.07 -11.80
N GLY A 16 -12.66 -35.73 -11.99
CA GLY A 16 -11.37 -35.08 -11.91
C GLY A 16 -11.31 -34.07 -13.04
N SER A 17 -11.41 -32.79 -12.70
CA SER A 17 -11.08 -31.69 -13.61
C SER A 17 -9.62 -31.87 -14.02
N THR A 18 -9.40 -32.39 -15.23
CA THR A 18 -8.12 -32.35 -15.91
C THR A 18 -7.83 -30.88 -16.21
N ALA A 19 -6.97 -30.28 -15.39
CA ALA A 19 -6.39 -28.98 -15.68
C ALA A 19 -5.82 -29.03 -17.10
N HIS A 20 -6.42 -28.28 -18.01
CA HIS A 20 -5.88 -28.12 -19.35
C HIS A 20 -4.64 -27.23 -19.22
N ASP A 21 -3.56 -27.60 -19.93
CA ASP A 21 -2.33 -26.80 -20.10
C ASP A 21 -2.56 -25.48 -20.89
N GLY A 22 -3.74 -24.86 -20.73
CA GLY A 22 -4.16 -23.59 -21.32
C GLY A 22 -4.92 -22.65 -20.37
N ASP A 23 -5.09 -23.00 -19.09
CA ASP A 23 -5.93 -22.24 -18.13
C ASP A 23 -5.20 -21.08 -17.42
N ASN A 24 -3.94 -20.77 -17.77
CA ASN A 24 -3.33 -19.56 -17.25
C ASN A 24 -3.83 -18.35 -18.04
N PRO A 25 -4.57 -17.42 -17.42
CA PRO A 25 -5.03 -16.22 -18.10
C PRO A 25 -3.86 -15.49 -18.75
N GLN A 26 -4.02 -15.11 -20.02
CA GLN A 26 -2.97 -14.44 -20.76
C GLN A 26 -2.59 -13.11 -20.09
N PRO A 27 -1.29 -12.79 -19.95
CA PRO A 27 -0.86 -11.53 -19.39
C PRO A 27 -1.39 -10.34 -20.20
N VAL A 28 -1.81 -9.29 -19.49
CA VAL A 28 -2.19 -8.01 -20.10
C VAL A 28 -0.92 -7.25 -20.46
N SER A 29 -0.83 -6.73 -21.68
CA SER A 29 0.32 -5.96 -22.16
C SER A 29 -0.08 -4.50 -22.48
N PRO A 30 -0.06 -3.60 -21.49
CA PRO A 30 -0.34 -2.18 -21.73
C PRO A 30 0.71 -1.53 -22.63
N ALA A 31 0.28 -0.54 -23.41
CA ALA A 31 1.19 0.29 -24.20
C ALA A 31 1.87 1.35 -23.33
N TRP A 32 2.85 0.93 -22.53
CA TRP A 32 3.61 1.81 -21.64
C TRP A 32 4.36 2.90 -22.41
N GLN A 33 4.25 4.12 -21.91
CA GLN A 33 4.96 5.30 -22.40
C GLN A 33 5.78 5.90 -21.27
N GLU A 34 7.07 6.08 -21.51
CA GLU A 34 7.97 6.66 -20.53
C GLU A 34 7.70 8.15 -20.35
N LEU A 35 7.74 8.59 -19.09
CA LEU A 35 7.63 9.97 -18.66
C LEU A 35 8.97 10.41 -18.08
N THR A 36 9.40 11.60 -18.48
CA THR A 36 10.57 12.23 -17.87
C THR A 36 10.11 13.16 -16.75
N LEU A 37 10.55 12.88 -15.52
CA LEU A 37 10.40 13.81 -14.42
C LEU A 37 11.52 14.87 -14.49
N PRO A 38 11.21 16.17 -14.37
CA PRO A 38 12.24 17.21 -14.37
C PRO A 38 13.13 17.05 -13.14
N ALA A 39 14.42 17.38 -13.30
CA ALA A 39 15.36 17.36 -12.19
C ALA A 39 14.91 18.35 -11.09
N PRO A 40 14.75 17.91 -9.83
CA PRO A 40 14.37 18.80 -8.74
C PRO A 40 15.56 19.71 -8.38
N PRO A 41 15.32 20.96 -7.92
CA PRO A 41 16.38 21.89 -7.54
C PRO A 41 17.42 21.29 -6.58
N GLY A 42 18.68 21.73 -6.71
CA GLY A 42 19.81 21.26 -5.90
C GLY A 42 20.83 20.43 -6.69
N PRO A 43 21.82 19.82 -6.00
CA PRO A 43 22.83 19.00 -6.64
C PRO A 43 22.23 17.84 -7.45
N PRO A 44 22.86 17.44 -8.57
CA PRO A 44 22.40 16.32 -9.37
C PRO A 44 22.55 15.00 -8.61
N GLY A 45 21.74 14.02 -8.97
CA GLY A 45 21.79 12.67 -8.42
C GLY A 45 20.72 11.77 -9.01
N ARG A 46 20.72 10.50 -8.59
CA ARG A 46 19.74 9.50 -9.00
C ARG A 46 18.41 9.78 -8.31
N LEU A 47 17.31 9.79 -9.06
CA LEU A 47 15.97 9.85 -8.49
C LEU A 47 15.64 8.54 -7.76
N LEU A 48 14.98 8.65 -6.62
CA LEU A 48 14.43 7.54 -5.84
C LEU A 48 12.91 7.70 -5.84
N LEU A 49 12.17 7.00 -6.68
CA LEU A 49 10.70 7.09 -6.67
C LEU A 49 10.12 6.08 -5.68
N ARG A 50 9.16 6.50 -4.86
CA ARG A 50 8.63 5.66 -3.76
C ARG A 50 7.11 5.55 -3.75
N ASP A 51 6.39 6.65 -3.94
CA ASP A 51 4.93 6.62 -3.87
C ASP A 51 4.28 7.66 -4.76
N ALA A 52 3.03 7.42 -5.12
CA ALA A 52 2.26 8.30 -5.99
C ALA A 52 0.77 8.30 -5.59
N VAL A 53 0.13 9.45 -5.74
CA VAL A 53 -1.30 9.61 -5.44
C VAL A 53 -1.92 10.62 -6.41
N ALA A 54 -3.24 10.54 -6.59
CA ALA A 54 -4.00 11.60 -7.23
C ALA A 54 -5.33 11.84 -6.52
N CYS A 55 -5.72 13.11 -6.44
CA CYS A 55 -7.05 13.52 -6.01
C CYS A 55 -7.39 14.90 -6.58
N ALA A 56 -8.68 15.18 -6.77
CA ALA A 56 -9.20 16.47 -7.27
C ALA A 56 -8.45 17.01 -8.51
N GLY A 57 -8.11 16.13 -9.46
CA GLY A 57 -7.41 16.52 -10.69
C GLY A 57 -5.94 16.93 -10.51
N ARG A 58 -5.31 16.55 -9.40
CA ARG A 58 -3.88 16.72 -9.15
C ARG A 58 -3.22 15.39 -8.88
N TRP A 59 -2.02 15.24 -9.44
CA TRP A 59 -1.16 14.09 -9.25
C TRP A 59 0.09 14.51 -8.48
N TYR A 60 0.59 13.58 -7.67
CA TYR A 60 1.83 13.73 -6.94
C TYR A 60 2.65 12.44 -7.04
N VAL A 61 3.96 12.59 -7.16
CA VAL A 61 4.96 11.53 -7.02
C VAL A 61 5.97 12.02 -5.99
N VAL A 62 6.34 11.16 -5.04
CA VAL A 62 7.28 11.50 -3.96
C VAL A 62 8.43 10.51 -3.90
N GLY A 63 9.54 10.99 -3.34
CA GLY A 63 10.77 10.25 -3.31
C GLY A 63 11.95 11.03 -2.75
N GLY A 64 13.10 10.86 -3.40
CA GLY A 64 14.31 11.60 -3.10
C GLY A 64 15.28 11.66 -4.26
N VAL A 65 16.43 12.26 -4.00
CA VAL A 65 17.61 12.22 -4.86
C VAL A 65 18.77 11.66 -4.05
N ALA A 66 19.46 10.65 -4.58
CA ALA A 66 20.69 10.11 -4.02
C ALA A 66 21.90 10.57 -4.84
N ASP A 67 22.93 11.07 -4.17
CA ASP A 67 24.22 11.33 -4.81
C ASP A 67 25.06 10.04 -4.96
N ALA A 68 26.24 10.16 -5.56
CA ALA A 68 27.14 9.02 -5.79
C ALA A 68 27.69 8.40 -4.48
N ALA A 69 27.64 9.13 -3.36
CA ALA A 69 28.05 8.64 -2.04
C ALA A 69 26.87 8.04 -1.24
N GLY A 70 25.66 8.04 -1.81
CA GLY A 70 24.44 7.57 -1.15
C GLY A 70 23.83 8.58 -0.18
N ALA A 71 24.31 9.82 -0.15
CA ALA A 71 23.62 10.88 0.59
C ALA A 71 22.31 11.22 -0.14
N THR A 72 21.24 11.37 0.64
CA THR A 72 19.89 11.55 0.11
C THR A 72 19.38 12.95 0.40
N ARG A 73 18.41 13.42 -0.38
CA ARG A 73 17.59 14.62 -0.11
C ARG A 73 16.16 14.40 -0.59
N PRO A 74 15.15 15.05 0.01
CA PRO A 74 13.75 14.89 -0.40
C PRO A 74 13.50 15.46 -1.79
N ALA A 75 12.58 14.84 -2.53
CA ALA A 75 12.09 15.33 -3.81
C ALA A 75 10.63 14.91 -4.02
N ALA A 76 9.87 15.78 -4.68
CA ALA A 76 8.50 15.51 -5.07
C ALA A 76 8.19 16.21 -6.39
N TRP A 77 7.20 15.69 -7.10
CA TRP A 77 6.72 16.21 -8.38
C TRP A 77 5.19 16.30 -8.36
N THR A 78 4.65 17.25 -9.12
CA THR A 78 3.22 17.43 -9.29
C THR A 78 2.84 17.64 -10.75
N SER A 79 1.62 17.23 -11.08
CA SER A 79 1.02 17.37 -12.40
C SER A 79 -0.48 17.66 -12.30
N GLY A 80 -1.01 18.38 -13.29
CA GLY A 80 -2.45 18.62 -13.45
C GLY A 80 -3.12 17.72 -14.50
N ASP A 81 -2.35 16.96 -15.27
CA ASP A 81 -2.84 16.10 -16.36
C ASP A 81 -2.34 14.64 -16.26
N GLY A 82 -1.37 14.40 -15.35
CA GLY A 82 -0.67 13.14 -15.15
C GLY A 82 0.48 12.88 -16.13
N THR A 83 0.73 13.77 -17.09
CA THR A 83 1.73 13.57 -18.16
C THR A 83 2.77 14.68 -18.23
N SER A 84 2.42 15.89 -17.81
CA SER A 84 3.29 17.05 -17.73
C SER A 84 3.63 17.33 -16.28
N TRP A 85 4.89 17.16 -15.90
CA TRP A 85 5.33 17.18 -14.50
C TRP A 85 6.23 18.37 -14.19
N SER A 86 6.10 18.87 -12.97
CA SER A 86 6.95 19.93 -12.40
C SER A 86 7.48 19.48 -11.04
N ALA A 87 8.72 19.87 -10.71
CA ALA A 87 9.27 19.63 -9.39
C ALA A 87 8.59 20.53 -8.36
N VAL A 88 8.24 19.95 -7.20
CA VAL A 88 7.67 20.69 -6.07
C VAL A 88 8.82 21.31 -5.26
N PRO A 89 8.77 22.62 -4.92
CA PRO A 89 9.75 23.20 -4.01
C PRO A 89 9.71 22.53 -2.64
N ILE A 90 10.88 22.22 -2.09
CA ILE A 90 11.01 21.58 -0.77
C ILE A 90 11.71 22.53 0.21
N ALA A 91 11.10 22.79 1.36
CA ALA A 91 11.70 23.52 2.46
C ALA A 91 11.92 22.58 3.66
N ALA A 92 13.13 22.02 3.73
CA ALA A 92 13.60 21.19 4.81
C ALA A 92 14.32 22.04 5.88
N ASP A 93 14.10 21.77 7.16
CA ASP A 93 14.68 22.51 8.26
C ASP A 93 15.70 21.66 9.04
N SER A 94 15.27 20.50 9.51
CA SER A 94 16.06 19.66 10.41
C SER A 94 17.23 18.97 9.68
N PHE A 95 18.23 18.53 10.45
CA PHE A 95 19.36 17.77 9.91
C PHE A 95 18.90 16.53 9.13
N TYR A 96 17.95 15.77 9.67
CA TYR A 96 17.44 14.56 9.03
C TYR A 96 16.40 14.87 7.94
N GLY A 97 15.57 15.91 8.11
CA GLY A 97 14.60 16.36 7.12
C GLY A 97 15.26 16.69 5.79
N LYS A 98 16.41 17.38 5.83
CA LYS A 98 17.26 17.65 4.64
C LYS A 98 17.75 16.39 3.92
N GLN A 99 17.69 15.24 4.58
CA GLN A 99 18.17 13.96 4.09
C GLN A 99 17.06 12.92 3.85
N ASN A 100 15.80 13.28 4.10
CA ASN A 100 14.68 12.36 3.97
C ASN A 100 14.58 11.78 2.56
N VAL A 101 14.22 10.51 2.47
CA VAL A 101 13.53 9.95 1.31
C VAL A 101 12.04 9.95 1.65
N LEU A 102 11.24 10.64 0.84
CA LEU A 102 9.79 10.70 1.00
C LEU A 102 9.19 9.39 0.51
N TYR A 103 8.44 8.67 1.35
CA TYR A 103 8.04 7.28 1.07
C TYR A 103 6.53 7.02 1.09
N ALA A 104 5.72 7.95 1.59
CA ALA A 104 4.26 7.84 1.56
C ALA A 104 3.65 9.21 1.29
N VAL A 105 2.68 9.28 0.38
CA VAL A 105 1.96 10.51 0.05
C VAL A 105 0.46 10.28 0.08
N GLY A 106 -0.26 11.18 0.75
CA GLY A 106 -1.71 11.29 0.68
C GLY A 106 -2.13 12.58 0.00
N CYS A 107 -3.34 12.58 -0.53
CA CYS A 107 -3.93 13.74 -1.19
C CYS A 107 -5.33 14.00 -0.63
N ARG A 108 -5.62 15.27 -0.33
CA ARG A 108 -6.92 15.76 0.11
C ARG A 108 -7.21 17.06 -0.62
N ASP A 109 -8.33 17.14 -1.32
CA ASP A 109 -8.78 18.35 -2.02
C ASP A 109 -7.71 18.96 -2.96
N GLY A 110 -6.90 18.10 -3.59
CA GLY A 110 -5.81 18.50 -4.49
C GLY A 110 -4.51 18.92 -3.81
N VAL A 111 -4.47 18.88 -2.47
CA VAL A 111 -3.32 19.22 -1.63
C VAL A 111 -2.64 17.95 -1.14
N ALA A 112 -1.31 17.95 -1.10
CA ALA A 112 -0.52 16.80 -0.63
C ALA A 112 -0.03 16.95 0.83
N ALA A 113 0.05 15.83 1.53
CA ALA A 113 0.86 15.66 2.73
C ALA A 113 1.70 14.39 2.60
N VAL A 114 2.88 14.38 3.20
CA VAL A 114 3.92 13.38 2.91
C VAL A 114 4.60 12.91 4.19
N VAL A 115 4.97 11.63 4.23
CA VAL A 115 5.88 11.08 5.24
C VAL A 115 7.22 10.75 4.59
N GLY A 116 8.30 11.15 5.25
CA GLY A 116 9.66 10.84 4.85
C GLY A 116 10.48 10.32 6.01
N ALA A 117 11.61 9.69 5.71
CA ALA A 117 12.56 9.29 6.74
C ALA A 117 14.00 9.26 6.23
N LYS A 118 14.94 9.36 7.16
CA LYS A 118 16.35 9.00 6.95
C LYS A 118 16.80 8.05 8.05
N VAL A 119 17.32 6.89 7.66
CA VAL A 119 17.99 5.97 8.60
C VAL A 119 19.30 6.62 9.08
N GLY A 120 19.53 6.68 10.39
CA GLY A 120 20.80 7.18 10.91
C GLY A 120 20.84 7.43 12.42
N GLY A 121 21.96 8.01 12.88
CA GLY A 121 22.26 8.18 14.31
C GLY A 121 22.85 6.91 14.94
N ALA A 122 23.20 6.98 16.23
CA ALA A 122 23.96 5.92 16.92
C ALA A 122 23.31 4.53 16.95
N HIS A 123 21.99 4.44 16.75
CA HIS A 123 21.23 3.18 16.80
C HIS A 123 20.63 2.77 15.45
N GLY A 124 20.86 3.54 14.38
CA GLY A 124 20.38 3.19 13.03
C GLY A 124 18.86 3.16 12.85
N TYR A 125 18.08 3.79 13.74
CA TYR A 125 16.63 3.88 13.57
C TYR A 125 16.23 4.95 12.55
N PRO A 126 15.11 4.77 11.82
CA PRO A 126 14.55 5.81 10.95
C PRO A 126 14.23 7.09 11.73
N ARG A 127 14.65 8.23 11.17
CA ARG A 127 14.26 9.57 11.62
C ARG A 127 13.15 10.07 10.72
N VAL A 128 11.92 9.82 11.16
CA VAL A 128 10.70 10.13 10.42
C VAL A 128 10.38 11.62 10.52
N SER A 129 9.90 12.19 9.43
CA SER A 129 9.41 13.57 9.36
C SER A 129 8.13 13.59 8.52
N THR A 130 7.22 14.49 8.86
CA THR A 130 6.03 14.78 8.05
C THR A 130 6.20 16.09 7.31
N TRP A 131 5.52 16.21 6.18
CA TRP A 131 5.60 17.38 5.31
C TRP A 131 4.20 17.76 4.89
N ARG A 132 3.91 19.06 4.91
CA ARG A 132 2.65 19.61 4.41
C ARG A 132 2.88 20.51 3.22
N GLN A 133 1.94 20.52 2.30
CA GLN A 133 1.94 21.49 1.23
C GLN A 133 1.38 22.83 1.72
N ARG A 134 2.06 23.92 1.40
CA ARG A 134 1.59 25.30 1.62
C ARG A 134 0.81 25.80 0.41
N ASP A 135 0.14 26.94 0.58
CA ASP A 135 -0.67 27.58 -0.47
C ASP A 135 0.16 27.98 -1.71
N ASP A 136 1.45 28.21 -1.55
CA ASP A 136 2.40 28.46 -2.65
C ASP A 136 2.81 27.17 -3.41
N GLY A 137 2.29 26.02 -2.99
CA GLY A 137 2.55 24.70 -3.56
C GLY A 137 3.80 24.02 -3.03
N ALA A 138 4.61 24.67 -2.20
CA ALA A 138 5.83 24.09 -1.62
C ALA A 138 5.51 23.06 -0.54
N LEU A 139 6.28 21.97 -0.48
CA LEU A 139 6.26 21.05 0.66
C LEU A 139 7.24 21.52 1.72
N VAL A 140 6.76 21.64 2.95
CA VAL A 140 7.58 22.10 4.08
C VAL A 140 7.59 21.06 5.18
N GLU A 141 8.76 20.87 5.78
CA GLU A 141 8.93 19.99 6.93
C GLU A 141 8.08 20.50 8.10
N VAL A 142 7.40 19.58 8.77
CA VAL A 142 6.60 19.84 9.96
C VAL A 142 7.45 19.55 11.17
N ALA A 143 7.67 20.57 12.01
CA ALA A 143 8.35 20.39 13.28
C ALA A 143 7.49 19.52 14.21
N ALA A 144 8.09 18.48 14.78
CA ALA A 144 7.44 17.57 15.71
C ALA A 144 8.41 17.15 16.81
N SER A 145 7.88 16.87 18.00
CA SER A 145 8.66 16.26 19.07
C SER A 145 9.14 14.87 18.64
N PHE A 146 10.30 14.44 19.15
CA PHE A 146 10.90 13.15 18.79
C PHE A 146 9.94 11.98 19.04
N GLU A 147 9.23 12.00 20.16
CA GLU A 147 8.29 10.98 20.61
C GLU A 147 7.08 10.82 19.68
N THR A 148 6.78 11.85 18.87
CA THR A 148 5.68 11.81 17.90
C THR A 148 5.85 10.63 16.96
N TYR A 149 7.04 10.39 16.42
CA TYR A 149 7.30 9.27 15.48
C TYR A 149 8.37 8.29 15.96
N GLY A 150 9.19 8.72 16.91
CA GLY A 150 10.26 7.95 17.55
C GLY A 150 9.95 7.64 19.01
N GLY A 151 10.99 7.52 19.81
CA GLY A 151 10.89 7.15 21.22
C GLY A 151 10.97 5.64 21.47
N PRO A 152 10.94 5.22 22.75
CA PRO A 152 11.19 3.83 23.16
C PRO A 152 10.11 2.84 22.70
N THR A 153 8.92 3.33 22.36
CA THR A 153 7.79 2.52 21.88
C THR A 153 7.68 2.48 20.35
N ALA A 154 8.55 3.20 19.63
CA ALA A 154 8.44 3.31 18.17
C ALA A 154 8.77 1.98 17.47
N ILE A 155 7.91 1.59 16.53
CA ILE A 155 8.13 0.43 15.66
C ILE A 155 8.22 0.89 14.21
N ASN A 156 7.15 1.47 13.66
CA ASN A 156 7.19 2.11 12.35
C ASN A 156 6.04 3.10 12.16
N VAL A 157 6.24 4.00 11.20
CA VAL A 157 5.21 4.85 10.61
C VAL A 157 5.00 4.33 9.19
N ALA A 158 3.77 4.00 8.80
CA ALA A 158 3.50 3.25 7.57
C ALA A 158 2.94 4.14 6.45
N ARG A 159 1.62 4.26 6.32
CA ARG A 159 0.96 4.97 5.21
C ARG A 159 0.15 6.15 5.70
N LEU A 160 0.02 7.15 4.82
CA LEU A 160 -0.69 8.40 5.06
C LEU A 160 -1.87 8.52 4.09
N ALA A 161 -3.05 8.82 4.62
CA ALA A 161 -4.27 9.05 3.87
C ALA A 161 -4.82 10.47 4.14
N GLY A 162 -5.35 11.10 3.10
CA GLY A 162 -6.12 12.33 3.18
C GLY A 162 -7.61 12.04 3.03
N GLY A 163 -8.46 12.74 3.77
CA GLY A 163 -9.91 12.53 3.75
C GLY A 163 -10.70 13.69 4.35
N PRO A 164 -12.05 13.63 4.33
CA PRO A 164 -12.88 14.73 4.81
C PRO A 164 -12.54 15.19 6.23
N ALA A 165 -12.21 14.23 7.12
CA ALA A 165 -11.83 14.46 8.51
C ALA A 165 -10.39 14.95 8.74
N GLY A 166 -9.61 15.19 7.68
CA GLY A 166 -8.23 15.66 7.73
C GLY A 166 -7.25 14.63 7.17
N TRP A 167 -6.26 14.27 7.99
CA TRP A 167 -5.14 13.41 7.64
C TRP A 167 -4.96 12.33 8.69
N LEU A 168 -4.72 11.12 8.21
CA LEU A 168 -4.45 9.96 9.04
C LEU A 168 -3.14 9.33 8.59
N ILE A 169 -2.26 9.05 9.55
CA ILE A 169 -1.16 8.10 9.36
C ILE A 169 -1.49 6.87 10.18
N VAL A 170 -1.21 5.68 9.64
CA VAL A 170 -1.23 4.42 10.41
C VAL A 170 0.18 3.86 10.51
N GLY A 171 0.39 3.00 11.50
CA GLY A 171 1.68 2.39 11.78
C GLY A 171 1.61 1.64 13.10
N ASN A 172 2.75 1.44 13.74
CA ASN A 172 2.84 0.56 14.89
C ASN A 172 3.72 1.13 16.00
N ARG A 173 3.32 0.79 17.23
CA ARG A 173 4.05 1.01 18.47
C ARG A 173 4.26 -0.32 19.17
N SER A 174 5.06 -0.36 20.23
CA SER A 174 5.25 -1.57 21.03
C SER A 174 3.94 -2.08 21.65
N SER A 175 2.92 -1.22 21.76
CA SER A 175 1.56 -1.60 22.16
C SER A 175 0.74 -2.26 21.04
N GLY A 176 1.21 -2.32 19.80
CA GLY A 176 0.47 -2.79 18.62
C GLY A 176 0.22 -1.67 17.60
N ALA A 177 -0.83 -1.83 16.79
CA ALA A 177 -1.25 -0.81 15.82
C ALA A 177 -1.49 0.54 16.49
N ALA A 178 -1.15 1.60 15.78
CA ALA A 178 -1.25 2.99 16.22
C ALA A 178 -1.66 3.89 15.05
N ALA A 179 -2.13 5.08 15.39
CA ALA A 179 -2.54 6.10 14.43
C ALA A 179 -1.94 7.46 14.78
N TRP A 180 -1.82 8.32 13.78
CA TRP A 180 -1.55 9.73 13.97
C TRP A 180 -2.58 10.53 13.21
N VAL A 181 -3.21 11.49 13.89
CA VAL A 181 -4.31 12.27 13.32
C VAL A 181 -3.94 13.75 13.26
N SER A 182 -4.30 14.38 12.16
CA SER A 182 -4.10 15.82 11.97
C SER A 182 -5.25 16.41 11.16
N PRO A 183 -5.84 17.54 11.55
CA PRO A 183 -6.83 18.22 10.72
C PRO A 183 -6.22 18.85 9.45
N ASP A 184 -4.94 19.24 9.49
CA ASP A 184 -4.31 20.11 8.48
C ASP A 184 -2.91 19.67 8.03
N ALA A 185 -2.43 18.53 8.52
CA ALA A 185 -1.07 18.00 8.35
C ALA A 185 0.04 18.91 8.93
N ALA A 186 -0.29 19.94 9.69
CA ALA A 186 0.69 20.83 10.33
C ALA A 186 1.09 20.38 11.73
N ASP A 187 0.30 19.53 12.37
CA ASP A 187 0.64 18.85 13.61
C ASP A 187 -0.10 17.51 13.71
N PHE A 188 0.60 16.45 14.08
CA PHE A 188 0.05 15.10 14.17
C PHE A 188 0.05 14.62 15.62
N VAL A 189 -1.15 14.26 16.09
CA VAL A 189 -1.31 13.70 17.44
C VAL A 189 -1.20 12.18 17.37
N LEU A 190 -0.24 11.62 18.10
CA LEU A 190 -0.08 10.17 18.27
C LEU A 190 -1.24 9.59 19.11
N ILE A 191 -1.88 8.56 18.56
CA ILE A 191 -2.88 7.71 19.21
C ILE A 191 -2.26 6.32 19.36
N GLU A 192 -1.67 6.05 20.53
CA GLU A 192 -1.12 4.75 20.91
C GLU A 192 -1.89 4.14 22.09
N GLY A 193 -1.85 2.82 22.22
CA GLY A 193 -2.57 2.10 23.29
C GLY A 193 -4.10 2.22 23.24
N ALA A 194 -4.67 2.74 22.15
CA ALA A 194 -6.11 2.96 22.04
C ALA A 194 -6.87 1.61 22.03
N PRO A 195 -7.97 1.49 22.80
CA PRO A 195 -8.83 0.31 22.75
C PRO A 195 -9.27 -0.02 21.32
N GLU A 196 -9.45 -1.30 21.03
CA GLU A 196 -9.73 -1.85 19.69
C GLU A 196 -8.63 -1.61 18.63
N LEU A 197 -7.78 -0.60 18.73
CA LEU A 197 -6.64 -0.42 17.81
C LEU A 197 -5.43 -1.24 18.25
N ALA A 198 -4.97 -1.00 19.48
CA ALA A 198 -3.78 -1.61 20.06
C ALA A 198 -3.96 -3.11 20.36
N SER A 199 -2.87 -3.79 20.68
CA SER A 199 -2.87 -5.20 21.09
C SER A 199 -3.66 -5.39 22.38
N ASP A 200 -4.35 -6.52 22.49
CA ASP A 200 -5.13 -6.89 23.67
C ASP A 200 -5.19 -8.42 23.82
N THR A 201 -6.10 -8.91 24.64
CA THR A 201 -6.27 -10.36 24.89
C THR A 201 -6.59 -11.17 23.64
N ARG A 202 -7.05 -10.54 22.56
CA ARG A 202 -7.29 -11.20 21.26
C ARG A 202 -6.01 -11.39 20.44
N GLY A 203 -4.93 -10.66 20.74
CA GLY A 203 -3.65 -10.81 20.07
C GLY A 203 -2.87 -9.52 19.86
N VAL A 204 -1.71 -9.66 19.23
CA VAL A 204 -0.84 -8.54 18.84
C VAL A 204 -1.33 -7.94 17.54
N SER A 205 -1.72 -6.66 17.54
CA SER A 205 -2.22 -5.99 16.34
C SER A 205 -1.10 -5.33 15.53
N TRP A 206 -1.30 -5.26 14.22
CA TRP A 206 -0.41 -4.58 13.29
C TRP A 206 -1.19 -3.89 12.17
N ALA A 207 -0.94 -2.60 11.92
CA ALA A 207 -1.54 -1.84 10.82
C ALA A 207 -0.53 -1.56 9.71
N PHE A 208 -0.99 -1.58 8.46
CA PHE A 208 -0.16 -1.38 7.26
C PHE A 208 -0.62 -0.21 6.40
N ASP A 209 -1.92 -0.04 6.19
CA ASP A 209 -2.47 0.95 5.26
C ASP A 209 -3.85 1.44 5.70
N ALA A 210 -4.27 2.59 5.17
CA ALA A 210 -5.58 3.16 5.45
C ALA A 210 -6.11 4.02 4.29
N VAL A 211 -7.43 4.14 4.22
CA VAL A 211 -8.15 5.04 3.31
C VAL A 211 -9.24 5.81 4.05
N ALA A 212 -9.61 6.97 3.50
CA ALA A 212 -10.80 7.69 3.93
C ALA A 212 -11.99 7.30 3.04
N GLY A 213 -13.12 6.96 3.67
CA GLY A 213 -14.42 6.76 3.02
C GLY A 213 -15.52 7.60 3.68
N ALA A 214 -16.77 7.38 3.26
CA ALA A 214 -17.91 8.16 3.74
C ALA A 214 -18.11 8.09 5.27
N GLY A 215 -17.78 6.95 5.89
CA GLY A 215 -17.89 6.72 7.33
C GLY A 215 -16.68 7.17 8.16
N GLY A 216 -15.68 7.81 7.54
CA GLY A 216 -14.41 8.16 8.19
C GLY A 216 -13.25 7.32 7.65
N TRP A 217 -12.44 6.78 8.55
CA TRP A 217 -11.23 6.03 8.25
C TRP A 217 -11.46 4.53 8.28
N LEU A 218 -10.86 3.85 7.30
CA LEU A 218 -10.70 2.40 7.26
C LEU A 218 -9.20 2.09 7.23
N ALA A 219 -8.70 1.43 8.25
CA ALA A 219 -7.35 0.90 8.30
C ALA A 219 -7.35 -0.62 8.15
N VAL A 220 -6.27 -1.17 7.59
CA VAL A 220 -6.11 -2.61 7.36
C VAL A 220 -4.79 -3.14 7.88
N GLY A 221 -4.79 -4.42 8.20
CA GLY A 221 -3.62 -5.10 8.73
C GLY A 221 -3.89 -6.53 9.19
N GLY A 222 -3.33 -6.89 10.34
CA GLY A 222 -3.50 -8.22 10.92
C GLY A 222 -3.43 -8.24 12.44
N VAL A 223 -3.88 -9.35 13.01
CA VAL A 223 -3.76 -9.67 14.43
C VAL A 223 -3.07 -11.02 14.54
N LEU A 224 -2.02 -11.11 15.35
CA LEU A 224 -1.38 -12.36 15.72
C LEU A 224 -2.05 -12.90 16.99
N PRO A 225 -2.89 -13.95 16.92
CA PRO A 225 -3.57 -14.48 18.09
C PRO A 225 -2.57 -15.08 19.09
N ALA A 226 -2.91 -15.03 20.38
CA ALA A 226 -2.08 -15.60 21.42
C ALA A 226 -1.87 -17.11 21.19
N GLY A 227 -0.61 -17.56 21.24
CA GLY A 227 -0.25 -18.97 21.04
C GLY A 227 -0.20 -19.42 19.58
N ARG A 228 -0.43 -18.52 18.61
CA ARG A 228 -0.17 -18.76 17.19
C ARG A 228 1.08 -18.02 16.73
N ILE A 229 1.62 -18.44 15.59
CA ILE A 229 2.71 -17.75 14.87
C ILE A 229 2.20 -17.01 13.63
N ASP A 230 1.05 -17.41 13.12
CA ASP A 230 0.41 -16.88 11.92
C ASP A 230 -0.62 -15.80 12.28
N ARG A 231 -0.67 -14.72 11.48
CA ARG A 231 -1.66 -13.65 11.63
C ARG A 231 -2.99 -14.01 10.99
N ASP A 232 -4.05 -13.43 11.53
CA ASP A 232 -5.36 -13.31 10.90
C ASP A 232 -5.53 -11.91 10.31
N PRO A 233 -6.24 -11.74 9.17
CA PRO A 233 -6.44 -10.44 8.57
C PRO A 233 -7.40 -9.60 9.42
N ALA A 234 -7.14 -8.31 9.54
CA ALA A 234 -7.95 -7.43 10.37
C ALA A 234 -8.18 -6.06 9.71
N VAL A 235 -9.34 -5.50 10.00
CA VAL A 235 -9.73 -4.14 9.61
C VAL A 235 -10.10 -3.33 10.85
N TRP A 236 -9.86 -2.03 10.80
CA TRP A 236 -10.30 -1.09 11.82
C TRP A 236 -11.06 0.05 11.17
N THR A 237 -12.18 0.43 11.77
CA THR A 237 -12.97 1.59 11.34
C THR A 237 -12.97 2.66 12.41
N SER A 238 -12.95 3.92 12.02
CA SER A 238 -13.00 5.05 12.94
C SER A 238 -13.55 6.29 12.26
N ALA A 239 -14.50 6.99 12.90
CA ALA A 239 -15.00 8.25 12.38
C ALA A 239 -13.98 9.41 12.50
N ASP A 240 -13.08 9.34 13.48
CA ASP A 240 -12.22 10.45 13.91
C ASP A 240 -10.72 10.12 13.95
N GLY A 241 -10.35 8.86 13.67
CA GLY A 241 -9.00 8.32 13.74
C GLY A 241 -8.48 8.10 15.16
N ARG A 242 -9.34 8.28 16.18
CA ARG A 242 -9.01 8.19 17.61
C ARG A 242 -9.73 7.03 18.28
N SER A 243 -11.03 6.91 18.02
CA SER A 243 -11.88 5.85 18.55
C SER A 243 -12.08 4.80 17.46
N TRP A 244 -11.63 3.57 17.71
CA TRP A 244 -11.58 2.52 16.70
C TRP A 244 -12.54 1.39 17.01
N ARG A 245 -12.97 0.69 15.96
CA ARG A 245 -13.65 -0.60 16.05
C ARG A 245 -12.88 -1.60 15.21
N ARG A 246 -12.40 -2.68 15.85
CA ARG A 246 -11.72 -3.78 15.16
C ARG A 246 -12.73 -4.78 14.60
N THR A 247 -12.40 -5.37 13.47
CA THR A 247 -13.01 -6.60 12.98
C THR A 247 -11.91 -7.49 12.45
N THR A 248 -11.65 -8.59 13.15
CA THR A 248 -10.81 -9.67 12.62
C THR A 248 -11.65 -10.44 11.60
N LEU A 249 -11.12 -10.56 10.38
CA LEU A 249 -11.81 -11.24 9.31
C LEU A 249 -11.68 -12.76 9.51
N PRO A 250 -12.64 -13.57 9.00
CA PRO A 250 -12.48 -15.02 8.99
C PRO A 250 -11.18 -15.40 8.26
N GLY A 251 -10.22 -15.91 9.02
CA GLY A 251 -8.95 -16.40 8.51
C GLY A 251 -8.89 -17.92 8.46
N SER A 252 -7.89 -18.44 7.76
CA SER A 252 -7.53 -19.86 7.80
C SER A 252 -6.48 -20.15 8.88
N ALA A 253 -5.96 -21.38 8.91
CA ALA A 253 -4.83 -21.71 9.78
C ALA A 253 -3.51 -21.08 9.28
N ASP A 254 -3.46 -20.65 8.01
CA ASP A 254 -2.28 -20.06 7.39
C ASP A 254 -2.05 -18.60 7.84
N HIS A 255 -0.87 -18.06 7.53
CA HIS A 255 -0.58 -16.63 7.70
C HIS A 255 -1.37 -15.78 6.71
N GLU A 256 -2.19 -14.90 7.25
CA GLU A 256 -3.04 -13.99 6.49
C GLU A 256 -3.00 -12.58 7.07
N GLU A 257 -2.75 -11.58 6.22
CA GLU A 257 -2.78 -10.18 6.64
C GLU A 257 -3.14 -9.29 5.46
N LEU A 258 -3.74 -8.13 5.74
CA LEU A 258 -4.02 -7.11 4.75
C LEU A 258 -2.88 -6.10 4.71
N GLN A 259 -2.42 -5.69 3.52
CA GLN A 259 -1.26 -4.81 3.41
C GLN A 259 -1.53 -3.51 2.63
N ARG A 260 -2.48 -3.52 1.70
CA ARG A 260 -2.95 -2.32 0.98
C ARG A 260 -4.47 -2.29 0.92
N VAL A 261 -5.05 -1.11 0.91
CA VAL A 261 -6.50 -0.91 0.77
C VAL A 261 -6.81 0.28 -0.13
N VAL A 262 -7.85 0.14 -0.96
CA VAL A 262 -8.37 1.20 -1.83
C VAL A 262 -9.89 1.22 -1.80
N LEU A 263 -10.48 2.35 -2.20
CA LEU A 263 -11.90 2.44 -2.52
C LEU A 263 -12.09 2.35 -4.04
N ALA A 264 -12.82 1.32 -4.48
CA ALA A 264 -13.29 1.18 -5.85
C ALA A 264 -14.77 1.60 -5.90
N GLY A 265 -15.02 2.89 -6.14
CA GLY A 265 -16.32 3.50 -5.85
C GLY A 265 -16.58 3.47 -4.34
N ASP A 266 -17.74 2.97 -3.93
CA ASP A 266 -18.09 2.82 -2.51
C ASP A 266 -17.60 1.49 -1.89
N THR A 267 -16.95 0.64 -2.67
CA THR A 267 -16.48 -0.67 -2.21
C THR A 267 -15.02 -0.60 -1.78
N ALA A 268 -14.75 -0.87 -0.50
CA ALA A 268 -13.39 -1.08 -0.03
C ALA A 268 -12.85 -2.43 -0.49
N VAL A 269 -11.66 -2.43 -1.07
CA VAL A 269 -10.93 -3.64 -1.47
C VAL A 269 -9.54 -3.61 -0.86
N ALA A 270 -9.17 -4.69 -0.17
CA ALA A 270 -7.87 -4.87 0.45
C ALA A 270 -7.13 -6.05 -0.17
N VAL A 271 -5.82 -5.90 -0.32
CA VAL A 271 -4.92 -6.93 -0.84
C VAL A 271 -3.80 -7.16 0.16
N GLY A 272 -3.38 -8.42 0.30
CA GLY A 272 -2.36 -8.81 1.25
C GLY A 272 -1.89 -10.24 1.09
N LEU A 273 -1.30 -10.81 2.13
CA LEU A 273 -0.78 -12.18 2.11
C LEU A 273 -1.89 -13.15 2.48
N ARG A 274 -1.98 -14.28 1.76
CA ARG A 274 -2.91 -15.37 2.05
C ARG A 274 -2.23 -16.72 1.87
N GLY A 275 -1.70 -17.26 2.95
CA GLY A 275 -0.88 -18.47 2.94
C GLY A 275 0.32 -18.32 2.01
N ARG A 276 0.37 -19.12 0.94
CA ARG A 276 1.47 -19.10 -0.05
C ARG A 276 1.18 -18.26 -1.30
N THR A 277 0.16 -17.40 -1.23
CA THR A 277 -0.27 -16.53 -2.34
C THR A 277 -0.55 -15.11 -1.84
N PHE A 278 -0.88 -14.19 -2.75
CA PHE A 278 -1.57 -12.96 -2.39
C PHE A 278 -3.08 -13.19 -2.41
N GLY A 279 -3.80 -12.54 -1.50
CA GLY A 279 -5.25 -12.63 -1.38
C GLY A 279 -5.92 -11.28 -1.52
N THR A 280 -7.17 -11.29 -1.97
CA THR A 280 -8.06 -10.12 -1.97
C THR A 280 -9.21 -10.32 -1.00
N TRP A 281 -9.59 -9.26 -0.31
CA TRP A 281 -10.80 -9.16 0.50
C TRP A 281 -11.57 -7.92 0.06
N ARG A 282 -12.89 -8.02 0.01
CA ARG A 282 -13.75 -6.88 -0.36
C ARG A 282 -14.86 -6.70 0.64
N GLN A 283 -15.22 -5.45 0.88
CA GLN A 283 -16.35 -5.10 1.70
C GLN A 283 -17.64 -5.26 0.89
N SER A 284 -18.61 -5.97 1.46
CA SER A 284 -19.97 -6.04 0.94
C SER A 284 -20.73 -4.73 1.22
N PRO A 285 -21.82 -4.44 0.52
CA PRO A 285 -22.65 -3.26 0.80
C PRO A 285 -23.19 -3.19 2.24
N GLY A 286 -23.32 -4.34 2.92
CA GLY A 286 -23.73 -4.43 4.32
C GLY A 286 -22.63 -4.10 5.33
N GLY A 287 -21.39 -3.87 4.86
CA GLY A 287 -20.23 -3.56 5.70
C GLY A 287 -19.38 -4.79 6.08
N ASP A 288 -19.90 -6.00 5.87
CA ASP A 288 -19.16 -7.25 6.11
C ASP A 288 -18.08 -7.47 5.07
N TRP A 289 -16.98 -8.13 5.46
CA TRP A 289 -15.88 -8.45 4.56
C TRP A 289 -15.91 -9.89 4.13
N VAL A 290 -15.63 -10.12 2.84
CA VAL A 290 -15.51 -11.47 2.28
C VAL A 290 -14.16 -11.62 1.58
N ALA A 291 -13.54 -12.79 1.74
CA ALA A 291 -12.43 -13.17 0.90
C ALA A 291 -12.89 -13.33 -0.56
N ALA A 292 -12.08 -12.85 -1.49
CA ALA A 292 -12.29 -12.95 -2.93
C ALA A 292 -11.18 -13.83 -3.54
N GLY A 293 -10.67 -13.46 -4.71
CA GLY A 293 -9.65 -14.20 -5.44
C GLY A 293 -8.28 -14.17 -4.76
N GLY A 294 -7.49 -15.22 -5.03
CA GLY A 294 -6.05 -15.28 -4.76
C GLY A 294 -5.25 -15.22 -6.05
N PHE A 295 -4.00 -14.78 -5.97
CA PHE A 295 -3.13 -14.63 -7.14
C PHE A 295 -1.65 -14.68 -6.78
N GLY A 296 -0.82 -14.90 -7.79
CA GLY A 296 0.63 -15.06 -7.64
C GLY A 296 1.01 -16.25 -6.75
N ALA A 297 2.30 -16.38 -6.49
CA ALA A 297 2.85 -17.34 -5.56
C ALA A 297 3.99 -16.68 -4.79
N LEU A 298 4.10 -16.97 -3.49
CA LEU A 298 5.17 -16.45 -2.66
C LEU A 298 6.43 -17.31 -2.83
N GLY A 299 7.59 -16.66 -2.96
CA GLY A 299 8.87 -17.33 -3.05
C GLY A 299 9.35 -17.83 -1.68
N ALA A 300 10.32 -18.73 -1.69
CA ALA A 300 10.98 -19.20 -0.47
C ALA A 300 12.06 -18.23 0.05
N GLY A 301 12.35 -17.15 -0.69
CA GLY A 301 13.40 -16.18 -0.35
C GLY A 301 12.87 -14.75 -0.32
N GLY A 302 13.23 -14.01 0.73
CA GLY A 302 12.82 -12.62 0.95
C GLY A 302 11.52 -12.48 1.74
N VAL A 303 11.11 -11.23 1.99
CA VAL A 303 9.86 -10.91 2.69
C VAL A 303 8.81 -10.50 1.65
N PRO A 304 7.72 -11.28 1.48
CA PRO A 304 6.69 -10.95 0.51
C PRO A 304 5.90 -9.72 0.95
N SER A 305 5.47 -8.91 -0.01
CA SER A 305 4.71 -7.69 0.27
C SER A 305 3.83 -7.24 -0.90
N VAL A 306 2.79 -6.47 -0.60
CA VAL A 306 2.01 -5.68 -1.55
C VAL A 306 2.55 -4.26 -1.47
N SER A 307 3.31 -3.84 -2.48
CA SER A 307 3.98 -2.54 -2.46
C SER A 307 3.01 -1.40 -2.76
N SER A 308 2.07 -1.59 -3.69
CA SER A 308 1.02 -0.62 -4.01
C SER A 308 -0.25 -1.29 -4.54
N LEU A 309 -1.38 -0.60 -4.37
CA LEU A 309 -2.69 -0.94 -4.90
C LEU A 309 -3.37 0.34 -5.39
N GLY A 310 -3.89 0.33 -6.61
CA GLY A 310 -4.67 1.43 -7.18
C GLY A 310 -6.02 0.93 -7.68
N ALA A 311 -7.03 1.80 -7.62
CA ALA A 311 -8.36 1.53 -8.16
C ALA A 311 -8.85 2.68 -9.04
N ALA A 312 -9.35 2.37 -10.22
CA ALA A 312 -10.05 3.32 -11.08
C ALA A 312 -10.98 2.60 -12.07
N GLY A 313 -12.17 3.17 -12.32
CA GLY A 313 -13.11 2.60 -13.29
C GLY A 313 -13.57 1.17 -12.98
N GLY A 314 -13.63 0.79 -11.69
CA GLY A 314 -13.96 -0.59 -11.27
C GLY A 314 -12.82 -1.60 -11.46
N ARG A 315 -11.64 -1.16 -11.93
CA ARG A 315 -10.45 -1.99 -12.06
C ARG A 315 -9.48 -1.74 -10.92
N LEU A 316 -8.74 -2.80 -10.59
CA LEU A 316 -7.65 -2.77 -9.63
C LEU A 316 -6.33 -3.02 -10.35
N VAL A 317 -5.27 -2.35 -9.91
CA VAL A 317 -3.90 -2.66 -10.29
C VAL A 317 -3.06 -2.79 -9.02
N ALA A 318 -2.30 -3.87 -8.89
CA ALA A 318 -1.47 -4.15 -7.74
C ALA A 318 -0.01 -4.34 -8.16
N ALA A 319 0.91 -3.81 -7.37
CA ALA A 319 2.32 -4.16 -7.39
C ALA A 319 2.62 -5.02 -6.15
N VAL A 320 3.20 -6.19 -6.36
CA VAL A 320 3.51 -7.15 -5.29
C VAL A 320 4.92 -7.67 -5.44
N SER A 321 5.57 -8.01 -4.33
CA SER A 321 6.83 -8.73 -4.30
C SER A 321 6.68 -10.09 -3.65
N ASP A 322 7.17 -11.14 -4.30
CA ASP A 322 7.25 -12.50 -3.75
C ASP A 322 8.47 -12.71 -2.84
N GLY A 323 9.22 -11.63 -2.55
CA GLY A 323 10.48 -11.63 -1.82
C GLY A 323 11.73 -11.65 -2.71
N ALA A 324 11.62 -12.16 -3.94
CA ALA A 324 12.73 -12.23 -4.90
C ALA A 324 12.58 -11.22 -6.05
N ARG A 325 11.36 -11.00 -6.52
CA ARG A 325 11.03 -10.02 -7.57
C ARG A 325 9.72 -9.32 -7.28
N HIS A 326 9.51 -8.19 -7.96
CA HIS A 326 8.20 -7.55 -8.05
C HIS A 326 7.45 -8.07 -9.29
N SER A 327 6.13 -7.99 -9.26
CA SER A 327 5.23 -8.28 -10.38
C SER A 327 4.01 -7.34 -10.32
N LEU A 328 3.37 -7.13 -11.47
CA LEU A 328 2.17 -6.31 -11.60
C LEU A 328 0.98 -7.19 -11.93
N TRP A 329 -0.17 -6.88 -11.35
CA TRP A 329 -1.41 -7.63 -11.53
C TRP A 329 -2.57 -6.68 -11.72
N THR A 330 -3.56 -7.07 -12.52
CA THR A 330 -4.81 -6.32 -12.72
C THR A 330 -6.02 -7.21 -12.47
N SER A 331 -7.09 -6.60 -11.97
CA SER A 331 -8.40 -7.24 -11.82
C SER A 331 -9.50 -6.32 -12.34
N SER A 332 -10.49 -6.91 -13.02
CA SER A 332 -11.67 -6.23 -13.58
C SER A 332 -12.97 -6.55 -12.83
N ASP A 333 -12.92 -7.40 -11.80
CA ASP A 333 -14.07 -7.92 -11.05
C ASP A 333 -13.92 -7.69 -9.53
N LEU A 334 -13.27 -6.58 -9.17
CA LEU A 334 -12.99 -6.17 -7.79
C LEU A 334 -12.22 -7.24 -7.00
N GLY A 335 -11.23 -7.85 -7.65
CA GLY A 335 -10.30 -8.81 -7.07
C GLY A 335 -10.84 -10.24 -6.98
N GLY A 336 -11.87 -10.58 -7.75
CA GLY A 336 -12.33 -11.97 -7.90
C GLY A 336 -11.35 -12.82 -8.72
N SER A 337 -10.78 -12.22 -9.77
CA SER A 337 -9.79 -12.82 -10.66
C SER A 337 -8.71 -11.79 -11.00
N TRP A 338 -7.49 -12.28 -11.24
CA TRP A 338 -6.31 -11.46 -11.48
C TRP A 338 -5.53 -11.96 -12.69
N HIS A 339 -5.02 -11.01 -13.48
CA HIS A 339 -4.17 -11.25 -14.63
C HIS A 339 -2.83 -10.57 -14.40
N GLU A 340 -1.72 -11.24 -14.73
CA GLU A 340 -0.40 -10.62 -14.70
C GLU A 340 -0.34 -9.50 -15.75
N VAL A 341 0.34 -8.39 -15.42
CA VAL A 341 0.56 -7.26 -16.31
C VAL A 341 2.03 -7.24 -16.70
N VAL A 342 2.29 -7.26 -18.00
CA VAL A 342 3.64 -7.10 -18.54
C VAL A 342 4.15 -5.69 -18.22
N PRO A 343 5.23 -5.54 -17.45
CA PRO A 343 5.73 -4.24 -17.05
C PRO A 343 6.53 -3.56 -18.16
N ALA A 344 6.67 -2.23 -18.06
CA ALA A 344 7.50 -1.44 -18.98
C ALA A 344 9.00 -1.81 -18.92
N THR A 345 9.44 -2.34 -17.78
CA THR A 345 10.83 -2.71 -17.53
C THR A 345 10.91 -3.81 -16.47
N GLY A 346 12.11 -4.32 -16.20
CA GLY A 346 12.33 -5.31 -15.13
C GLY A 346 11.99 -4.75 -13.74
N LEU A 347 11.36 -5.57 -12.90
CA LEU A 347 10.89 -5.18 -11.57
C LEU A 347 11.65 -5.93 -10.47
N PRO A 348 12.87 -5.51 -10.10
CA PRO A 348 13.64 -6.22 -9.09
C PRO A 348 13.08 -5.93 -7.68
N ALA A 349 13.23 -6.88 -6.76
CA ALA A 349 12.96 -6.68 -5.33
C ALA A 349 14.26 -6.57 -4.54
N GLY A 350 14.23 -5.98 -3.35
CA GLY A 350 15.38 -5.88 -2.45
C GLY A 350 15.51 -4.52 -1.79
N ALA A 351 16.57 -4.34 -1.00
CA ALA A 351 16.87 -3.06 -0.37
C ALA A 351 17.08 -1.98 -1.45
N ASP A 352 16.59 -0.77 -1.17
CA ASP A 352 16.65 0.40 -2.05
C ASP A 352 15.92 0.29 -3.40
N ARG A 353 15.12 -0.76 -3.59
CA ARG A 353 14.27 -0.97 -4.77
C ARG A 353 12.82 -0.75 -4.41
N ASP A 354 12.06 -0.15 -5.32
CA ASP A 354 10.64 0.12 -5.07
C ASP A 354 9.83 0.06 -6.37
N VAL A 355 8.57 -0.34 -6.25
CA VAL A 355 7.59 -0.35 -7.32
C VAL A 355 6.28 0.19 -6.79
N SER A 356 5.83 1.31 -7.34
CA SER A 356 4.54 1.90 -7.01
C SER A 356 3.69 2.05 -8.26
N VAL A 357 2.39 1.75 -8.11
CA VAL A 357 1.37 1.94 -9.14
C VAL A 357 0.30 2.90 -8.66
N LEU A 358 -0.27 3.64 -9.60
CA LEU A 358 -1.41 4.52 -9.41
C LEU A 358 -2.39 4.30 -10.57
N ALA A 359 -3.69 4.28 -10.29
CA ALA A 359 -4.74 4.24 -11.30
C ALA A 359 -5.63 5.47 -11.20
N VAL A 360 -5.89 6.15 -12.32
CA VAL A 360 -6.81 7.29 -12.40
C VAL A 360 -7.56 7.28 -13.73
N GLY A 361 -8.89 7.20 -13.67
CA GLY A 361 -9.71 6.94 -14.85
C GLY A 361 -9.27 5.67 -15.56
N GLU A 362 -9.11 5.73 -16.88
CA GLU A 362 -8.66 4.60 -17.72
C GLU A 362 -7.14 4.56 -17.91
N ARG A 363 -6.36 5.17 -17.01
CA ARG A 363 -4.90 5.23 -17.10
C ARG A 363 -4.24 4.71 -15.84
N TRP A 364 -3.09 4.09 -16.05
CA TRP A 364 -2.18 3.64 -15.00
C TRP A 364 -0.86 4.38 -15.08
N TRP A 365 -0.24 4.58 -13.93
CA TRP A 365 1.12 5.07 -13.78
C TRP A 365 1.94 4.05 -13.00
N LEU A 366 3.20 3.88 -13.42
CA LEU A 366 4.14 2.95 -12.84
C LEU A 366 5.43 3.71 -12.53
N ALA A 367 5.84 3.70 -11.26
CA ALA A 367 7.16 4.13 -10.82
C ALA A 367 7.98 2.88 -10.46
N VAL A 368 9.22 2.80 -10.95
CA VAL A 368 10.16 1.73 -10.63
C VAL A 368 11.49 2.36 -10.25
N ASP A 369 12.04 1.97 -9.10
CA ASP A 369 13.44 2.18 -8.72
C ASP A 369 14.12 0.81 -8.65
N ASP A 370 15.06 0.55 -9.56
CA ASP A 370 15.79 -0.72 -9.62
C ASP A 370 17.05 -0.76 -8.72
N GLY A 371 17.29 0.32 -7.98
CA GLY A 371 18.46 0.52 -7.14
C GLY A 371 19.66 1.11 -7.89
N SER A 372 19.57 1.27 -9.21
CA SER A 372 20.57 1.91 -10.07
C SER A 372 20.01 3.09 -10.87
N ARG A 373 18.74 3.01 -11.26
CA ARG A 373 17.96 4.05 -11.93
C ARG A 373 16.51 3.98 -11.47
N SER A 374 15.83 5.13 -11.53
CA SER A 374 14.37 5.16 -11.46
C SER A 374 13.80 5.51 -12.83
N GLY A 375 12.62 4.97 -13.12
CA GLY A 375 11.82 5.37 -14.27
C GLY A 375 10.34 5.51 -13.90
N PHE A 376 9.64 6.24 -14.74
CA PHE A 376 8.23 6.54 -14.56
C PHE A 376 7.51 6.38 -15.91
N TRP A 377 6.40 5.65 -15.92
CA TRP A 377 5.64 5.37 -17.13
C TRP A 377 4.16 5.59 -16.89
N TRP A 378 3.43 5.81 -17.97
CA TRP A 378 1.97 5.69 -17.98
C TRP A 378 1.50 4.78 -19.10
N ALA A 379 0.33 4.18 -18.95
CA ALA A 379 -0.34 3.45 -20.00
C ALA A 379 -1.85 3.61 -19.88
N PRO A 380 -2.61 3.51 -20.99
CA PRO A 380 -4.02 3.19 -20.87
C PRO A 380 -4.18 1.81 -20.21
N ALA A 381 -5.19 1.63 -19.38
CA ALA A 381 -5.50 0.38 -18.68
C ALA A 381 -5.86 -0.81 -19.62
N GLY A 382 -5.94 -0.56 -20.94
CA GLY A 382 -6.36 -1.53 -21.95
C GLY A 382 -7.84 -1.90 -21.84
N PRO A 383 -8.40 -2.71 -22.76
CA PRO A 383 -9.69 -3.36 -22.53
C PRO A 383 -9.60 -4.31 -21.33
N ALA A 384 -10.72 -4.53 -20.62
CA ALA A 384 -10.75 -5.53 -19.57
C ALA A 384 -10.49 -6.90 -20.19
N PRO A 385 -9.65 -7.76 -19.61
CA PRO A 385 -9.57 -9.15 -20.03
C PRO A 385 -10.98 -9.77 -19.91
N GLY A 386 -11.38 -10.48 -20.97
CA GLY A 386 -12.72 -11.08 -21.10
C GLY A 386 -12.85 -12.43 -20.43
#